data_AF-A0A7X3R662-F1
#
_entry.id   AF-A0A7X3R662-F1
#
_cell.length_a   1.000
_cell.length_b   1.000
_cell.length_c   1.000
_cell.angle_alpha   90.00
_cell.angle_beta   90.00
_cell.angle_gamma   90.00
#
_symmetry.space_group_name_H-M   'P 1'
#
loop_
_entity.id
_entity.type
_entity.pdbx_description
1 polymer ?
#
loop_
_entity_poly.entity_id
_entity_poly.type
_entity_poly.pdbx_seq_one_letter_code
_entity_poly.pdbx_strand_id
1 'polypeptide(L)'
;MFKSVKHDVWAFDAEWVPDPDAGRLLYDLPADMPDFEVVQEMWRLNGATEEKPRPFLKYAMSRLVSIAMVTRSQDPQGSVTIDLRVQPRDPDNPDDCDEATILSRFLESVGRRLPQLVGFNSTGSDLPIMIQRGIIKGITAAGFCKRPDKPW
;
A
#
# COMPACT_ATOMS: atom_id res chain seq x y z
N MET A 1 20.68 6.81 -11.04
CA MET A 1 21.52 5.59 -11.06
C MET A 1 21.69 5.09 -9.63
N PHE A 2 21.43 3.82 -9.35
CA PHE A 2 21.58 3.25 -8.00
C PHE A 2 23.07 3.22 -7.61
N LYS A 3 23.40 3.73 -6.41
CA LYS A 3 24.79 3.76 -5.91
C LYS A 3 25.28 2.41 -5.40
N SER A 4 24.35 1.57 -4.94
CA SER A 4 24.61 0.22 -4.41
C SER A 4 23.37 -0.65 -4.53
N VAL A 5 23.58 -1.97 -4.58
CA VAL A 5 22.52 -3.00 -4.53
C VAL A 5 22.71 -3.79 -3.24
N LYS A 6 21.74 -3.74 -2.33
CA LYS A 6 21.80 -4.51 -1.06
C LYS A 6 21.65 -6.02 -1.30
N HIS A 7 21.94 -6.83 -0.29
CA HIS A 7 21.73 -8.28 -0.36
C HIS A 7 20.25 -8.63 -0.56
N ASP A 8 19.35 -7.95 0.16
CA ASP A 8 17.90 -8.03 -0.03
C ASP A 8 17.39 -6.79 -0.78
N VAL A 9 16.73 -7.00 -1.92
CA VAL A 9 16.12 -5.95 -2.76
C VAL A 9 14.73 -6.37 -3.17
N TRP A 10 13.73 -5.53 -2.92
CA TRP A 10 12.35 -5.77 -3.33
C TRP A 10 11.94 -4.70 -4.34
N ALA A 11 11.74 -5.12 -5.58
CA ALA A 11 11.07 -4.32 -6.59
C ALA A 11 9.57 -4.56 -6.44
N PHE A 12 8.82 -3.55 -6.00
CA PHE A 12 7.41 -3.71 -5.67
C PHE A 12 6.54 -2.65 -6.33
N ASP A 13 5.27 -2.99 -6.44
CA ASP A 13 4.19 -2.12 -6.90
C ASP A 13 2.93 -2.45 -6.08
N ALA A 14 2.02 -1.47 -5.95
CA ALA A 14 0.83 -1.63 -5.14
C ALA A 14 -0.39 -0.97 -5.79
N GLU A 15 -1.53 -1.63 -5.67
CA GLU A 15 -2.79 -1.12 -6.21
C GLU A 15 -3.69 -0.63 -5.09
N TRP A 16 -4.33 0.52 -5.33
CA TRP A 16 -5.34 1.07 -4.45
C TRP A 16 -6.50 1.67 -5.24
N VAL A 17 -7.66 1.65 -4.60
CA VAL A 17 -8.91 2.15 -5.15
C VAL A 17 -9.58 3.09 -4.15
N PRO A 18 -10.55 3.90 -4.57
CA PRO A 18 -11.39 4.65 -3.63
C PRO A 18 -11.99 3.74 -2.55
N ASP A 19 -12.03 4.23 -1.32
CA ASP A 19 -12.59 3.52 -0.16
C ASP A 19 -14.03 4.01 0.08
N PRO A 20 -15.06 3.25 -0.32
CA PRO A 20 -16.44 3.68 -0.15
C PRO A 20 -16.82 3.79 1.34
N ASP A 21 -16.22 3.01 2.23
CA ASP A 21 -16.50 3.13 3.67
C ASP A 21 -15.95 4.45 4.22
N ALA A 22 -14.76 4.86 3.79
CA ALA A 22 -14.23 6.18 4.10
C ALA A 22 -15.11 7.28 3.48
N GLY A 23 -15.60 7.09 2.26
CA GLY A 23 -16.53 8.01 1.60
C GLY A 23 -17.81 8.24 2.40
N ARG A 24 -18.47 7.15 2.83
CA ARG A 24 -19.66 7.23 3.68
C ARG A 24 -19.40 7.99 4.98
N LEU A 25 -18.31 7.64 5.66
CA LEU A 25 -17.94 8.26 6.94
C LEU A 25 -17.59 9.75 6.81
N LEU A 26 -16.81 10.12 5.80
CA LEU A 26 -16.28 11.48 5.66
C LEU A 26 -17.29 12.46 5.08
N TYR A 27 -18.26 11.97 4.31
CA TYR A 27 -19.27 12.79 3.64
C TYR A 27 -20.68 12.61 4.21
N ASP A 28 -20.83 11.88 5.32
CA ASP A 28 -22.11 11.62 5.99
C ASP A 28 -23.16 11.04 5.04
N LEU A 29 -22.74 10.09 4.20
CA LEU A 29 -23.62 9.45 3.19
C LEU A 29 -24.38 8.27 3.81
N PRO A 30 -25.57 7.92 3.28
CA PRO A 30 -26.36 6.80 3.78
C PRO A 30 -25.58 5.49 3.82
N ALA A 31 -25.75 4.72 4.90
CA ALA A 31 -25.07 3.44 5.10
C ALA A 31 -25.46 2.39 4.03
N ASP A 32 -26.67 2.50 3.48
CA ASP A 32 -27.23 1.63 2.45
C ASP A 32 -27.01 2.15 1.02
N MET A 33 -26.38 3.32 0.83
CA MET A 33 -26.01 3.82 -0.49
C MET A 33 -25.04 2.84 -1.17
N PRO A 34 -25.24 2.44 -2.43
CA PRO A 34 -24.33 1.53 -3.13
C PRO A 34 -22.89 2.07 -3.23
N ASP A 35 -21.88 1.19 -3.11
CA ASP A 35 -20.45 1.56 -3.18
C ASP A 35 -20.10 2.42 -4.41
N PHE A 36 -20.68 2.08 -5.57
CA PHE A 36 -20.38 2.81 -6.81
C PHE A 36 -20.91 4.26 -6.76
N GLU A 37 -22.07 4.50 -6.14
CA GLU A 37 -22.65 5.83 -5.98
C GLU A 37 -21.85 6.65 -4.98
N VAL A 38 -21.41 6.01 -3.88
CA VAL A 38 -20.51 6.63 -2.91
C VAL A 38 -19.23 7.11 -3.62
N VAL A 39 -18.58 6.25 -4.40
CA VAL A 39 -17.34 6.60 -5.09
C VAL A 39 -17.56 7.71 -6.14
N GLN A 40 -18.69 7.70 -6.84
CA GLN A 40 -19.07 8.80 -7.75
C GLN A 40 -19.20 10.13 -6.99
N GLU A 41 -19.85 10.11 -5.83
CA GLU A 41 -20.00 11.28 -4.97
C GLU A 41 -18.65 11.77 -4.43
N MET A 42 -17.76 10.84 -4.04
CA MET A 42 -16.39 11.17 -3.64
C MET A 42 -15.66 11.93 -4.75
N TRP A 43 -15.73 11.48 -6.01
CA TRP A 43 -15.13 12.20 -7.12
C TRP A 43 -15.80 13.56 -7.38
N ARG A 44 -17.13 13.62 -7.34
CA ARG A 44 -17.89 14.87 -7.51
C ARG A 44 -17.46 15.93 -6.50
N LEU A 45 -17.35 15.55 -5.23
CA LEU A 45 -16.91 16.43 -4.13
C LEU A 45 -15.43 16.81 -4.19
N ASN A 46 -14.61 16.06 -4.94
CA ASN A 46 -13.20 16.35 -5.18
C ASN A 46 -12.94 17.04 -6.54
N GLY A 47 -13.97 17.67 -7.12
CA GLY A 47 -13.82 18.51 -8.31
C GLY A 47 -13.81 17.73 -9.63
N ALA A 48 -14.57 16.64 -9.72
CA ALA A 48 -14.78 15.96 -10.98
C ALA A 48 -15.44 16.88 -12.02
N THR A 49 -14.94 16.81 -13.25
CA THR A 49 -15.46 17.50 -14.42
C THR A 49 -15.61 16.51 -15.58
N GLU A 50 -16.25 16.91 -16.69
CA GLU A 50 -16.32 16.04 -17.88
C GLU A 50 -14.93 15.68 -18.43
N GLU A 51 -13.99 16.63 -18.40
CA GLU A 51 -12.60 16.41 -18.84
C GLU A 51 -11.78 15.59 -17.83
N LYS A 52 -12.12 15.70 -16.54
CA LYS A 52 -11.44 15.02 -15.43
C LYS A 52 -12.46 14.35 -14.50
N PRO A 53 -13.08 13.25 -14.92
CA PRO A 53 -14.20 12.64 -14.18
C PRO A 53 -13.76 11.91 -12.92
N ARG A 54 -12.46 11.60 -12.78
CA ARG A 54 -11.89 10.84 -11.67
C ARG A 54 -10.67 11.57 -11.10
N PRO A 55 -10.87 12.71 -10.42
CA PRO A 55 -9.77 13.42 -9.78
C PRO A 55 -9.11 12.55 -8.71
N PHE A 56 -7.85 12.86 -8.43
CA PHE A 56 -7.10 12.17 -7.38
C PHE A 56 -7.80 12.33 -6.03
N LEU A 57 -8.12 11.20 -5.40
CA LEU A 57 -8.61 11.16 -4.03
C LEU A 57 -7.41 11.02 -3.08
N LYS A 58 -7.47 11.73 -1.95
CA LYS A 58 -6.41 11.67 -0.93
C LYS A 58 -6.24 10.23 -0.42
N TYR A 59 -5.03 9.87 -0.02
CA TYR A 59 -4.71 8.50 0.45
C TYR A 59 -5.63 7.99 1.57
N ALA A 60 -6.07 8.84 2.50
CA ALA A 60 -7.01 8.46 3.54
C ALA A 60 -8.40 8.03 3.00
N MET A 61 -8.81 8.53 1.83
CA MET A 61 -10.06 8.21 1.12
C MET A 61 -9.89 7.05 0.12
N SER A 62 -8.71 6.44 0.07
CA SER A 62 -8.42 5.27 -0.75
C SER A 62 -8.11 4.09 0.16
N ARG A 63 -8.17 2.88 -0.40
CA ARG A 63 -7.78 1.65 0.29
C ARG A 63 -6.86 0.82 -0.57
N LEU A 64 -5.90 0.17 0.07
CA LEU A 64 -4.98 -0.75 -0.60
C LEU A 64 -5.69 -2.07 -0.91
N VAL A 65 -5.51 -2.60 -2.12
CA VAL A 65 -6.14 -3.85 -2.57
C VAL A 65 -5.14 -4.93 -2.95
N SER A 66 -3.93 -4.56 -3.34
CA SER A 66 -2.88 -5.55 -3.61
C SER A 66 -1.48 -4.96 -3.52
N ILE A 67 -0.51 -5.86 -3.32
CA ILE A 67 0.93 -5.57 -3.42
C ILE A 67 1.58 -6.73 -4.16
N ALA A 68 2.36 -6.43 -5.19
CA ALA A 68 3.22 -7.41 -5.85
C ALA A 68 4.68 -7.00 -5.70
N MET A 69 5.56 -7.98 -5.54
CA MET A 69 7.00 -7.73 -5.46
C MET A 69 7.83 -8.86 -6.06
N VAL A 70 8.88 -8.50 -6.78
CA VAL A 70 9.98 -9.39 -7.11
C VAL A 70 11.07 -9.18 -6.05
N THR A 71 11.35 -10.23 -5.29
CA THR A 71 12.36 -10.19 -4.24
C THR A 71 13.65 -10.84 -4.72
N ARG A 72 14.75 -10.10 -4.70
CA ARG A 72 16.11 -10.62 -4.83
C ARG A 72 16.70 -10.77 -3.45
N SER A 73 17.16 -11.97 -3.09
CA SER A 73 17.93 -12.23 -1.87
C SER A 73 19.29 -12.79 -2.23
N GLN A 74 20.34 -12.33 -1.57
CA GLN A 74 21.70 -12.88 -1.70
C GLN A 74 22.16 -13.47 -0.37
N ASP A 75 22.58 -14.73 -0.39
CA ASP A 75 23.11 -15.40 0.80
C ASP A 75 24.59 -15.00 1.08
N PRO A 76 25.15 -15.36 2.25
CA PRO A 76 26.55 -15.06 2.58
C PRO A 76 27.58 -15.71 1.65
N GLN A 77 27.22 -16.79 0.95
CA GLN A 77 28.05 -17.48 -0.03
C GLN A 77 27.99 -16.80 -1.42
N GLY A 78 27.12 -15.80 -1.58
CA GLY A 78 26.95 -15.01 -2.78
C GLY A 78 25.89 -15.53 -3.74
N SER A 79 25.20 -16.63 -3.42
CA SER A 79 24.11 -17.18 -4.24
C SER A 79 22.91 -16.25 -4.23
N VAL A 80 22.24 -16.12 -5.37
CA VAL A 80 21.09 -15.23 -5.56
C VAL A 80 19.83 -16.04 -5.80
N THR A 81 18.78 -15.71 -5.05
CA THR A 81 17.42 -16.22 -5.26
C THR A 81 16.50 -15.08 -5.66
N ILE A 82 15.62 -15.36 -6.63
CA ILE A 82 14.59 -14.43 -7.10
C ILE A 82 13.24 -15.12 -6.91
N ASP A 83 12.33 -14.45 -6.20
CA ASP A 83 10.97 -14.93 -5.98
C ASP A 83 9.96 -13.85 -6.37
N LEU A 84 8.80 -14.27 -6.90
CA LEU A 84 7.63 -13.41 -7.01
C LEU A 84 6.75 -13.62 -5.78
N ARG A 85 6.39 -12.52 -5.12
CA ARG A 85 5.44 -12.52 -4.00
C ARG A 85 4.31 -11.57 -4.30
N VAL A 86 3.09 -12.02 -4.06
CA VAL A 86 1.86 -11.25 -4.26
C VAL A 86 1.00 -11.31 -3.01
N GLN A 87 0.27 -10.24 -2.77
CA GLN A 87 -0.76 -10.14 -1.75
C GLN A 87 -1.98 -9.44 -2.35
N PRO A 88 -3.21 -9.96 -2.16
CA PRO A 88 -3.53 -11.25 -1.53
C PRO A 88 -2.89 -12.44 -2.27
N ARG A 89 -2.62 -13.56 -1.57
CA ARG A 89 -2.13 -14.79 -2.22
C ARG A 89 -3.26 -15.57 -2.84
N ASP A 90 -4.40 -15.59 -2.14
CA ASP A 90 -5.64 -16.17 -2.62
C ASP A 90 -6.70 -15.06 -2.74
N PRO A 91 -7.02 -14.57 -3.95
CA PRO A 91 -7.98 -13.50 -4.15
C PRO A 91 -9.42 -13.93 -3.82
N ASP A 92 -9.70 -15.23 -3.73
CA ASP A 92 -11.01 -15.77 -3.37
C ASP A 92 -11.18 -15.91 -1.84
N ASN A 93 -10.11 -15.68 -1.06
CA ASN A 93 -10.15 -15.71 0.40
C ASN A 93 -10.31 -14.30 1.00
N PRO A 94 -11.46 -13.98 1.63
CA PRO A 94 -11.72 -12.66 2.21
C PRO A 94 -10.68 -12.21 3.25
N ASP A 95 -10.17 -13.14 4.07
CA ASP A 95 -9.18 -12.81 5.10
C ASP A 95 -7.84 -12.40 4.49
N ASP A 96 -7.51 -12.99 3.33
CA ASP A 96 -6.30 -12.67 2.57
C ASP A 96 -6.44 -11.33 1.84
N CYS A 97 -7.66 -11.01 1.39
CA CYS A 97 -8.04 -9.76 0.74
C CYS A 97 -8.29 -8.59 1.70
N ASP A 98 -8.33 -8.83 3.01
CA ASP A 98 -8.47 -7.75 4.00
C ASP A 98 -7.28 -6.77 3.93
N GLU A 99 -7.58 -5.48 3.87
CA GLU A 99 -6.58 -4.42 3.74
C GLU A 99 -5.58 -4.45 4.91
N ALA A 100 -6.06 -4.73 6.13
CA ALA A 100 -5.19 -4.77 7.30
C ALA A 100 -4.25 -5.99 7.25
N THR A 101 -4.73 -7.14 6.75
CA THR A 101 -3.90 -8.31 6.47
C THR A 101 -2.79 -7.99 5.46
N ILE A 102 -3.13 -7.39 4.31
CA ILE A 102 -2.16 -7.06 3.24
C ILE A 102 -1.08 -6.10 3.77
N LEU A 103 -1.50 -5.01 4.41
CA LEU A 103 -0.61 -3.99 4.96
C LEU A 103 0.28 -4.55 6.07
N SER A 104 -0.28 -5.31 7.01
CA SER A 104 0.49 -5.85 8.15
C SER A 104 1.58 -6.78 7.66
N ARG A 105 1.26 -7.73 6.77
CA ARG A 105 2.22 -8.66 6.19
C ARG A 105 3.35 -7.94 5.45
N PHE A 106 3.04 -6.89 4.70
CA PHE A 106 4.07 -6.11 4.01
C PHE A 106 4.94 -5.31 4.98
N LEU A 107 4.35 -4.45 5.82
CA LEU A 107 5.08 -3.54 6.70
C LEU A 107 5.91 -4.30 7.75
N GLU A 108 5.38 -5.36 8.35
CA GLU A 108 6.14 -6.21 9.26
C GLU A 108 7.32 -6.89 8.56
N SER A 109 7.11 -7.38 7.33
CA SER A 109 8.17 -8.05 6.57
C SER A 109 9.28 -7.05 6.19
N VAL A 110 8.92 -5.83 5.78
CA VAL A 110 9.89 -4.74 5.55
C VAL A 110 10.66 -4.44 6.83
N GLY A 111 9.97 -4.30 7.96
CA GLY A 111 10.59 -4.02 9.27
C GLY A 111 11.53 -5.12 9.75
N ARG A 112 11.26 -6.38 9.43
CA ARG A 112 12.08 -7.53 9.78
C ARG A 112 13.27 -7.72 8.84
N ARG A 113 13.07 -7.57 7.53
CA ARG A 113 14.07 -7.88 6.49
C ARG A 113 14.94 -6.69 6.12
N LEU A 114 14.47 -5.46 6.39
CA LEU A 114 15.14 -4.21 6.04
C LEU A 114 15.64 -4.18 4.57
N PRO A 115 14.82 -4.60 3.59
CA PRO A 115 15.24 -4.69 2.19
C PRO A 115 15.50 -3.29 1.61
N GLN A 116 16.28 -3.22 0.53
CA GLN A 116 16.24 -2.07 -0.35
C GLN A 116 14.94 -2.10 -1.15
N LEU A 117 14.04 -1.17 -0.86
CA LEU A 117 12.80 -1.01 -1.62
C LEU A 117 13.06 -0.25 -2.92
N VAL A 118 12.50 -0.75 -4.01
CA VAL A 118 12.55 -0.17 -5.36
C VAL A 118 11.13 -0.15 -5.91
N GLY A 119 10.69 1.00 -6.42
CA GLY A 119 9.38 1.13 -7.05
C GLY A 119 9.27 2.46 -7.80
N PHE A 120 8.16 2.67 -8.51
CA PHE A 120 7.94 3.85 -9.33
C PHE A 120 7.13 4.88 -8.55
N ASN A 121 7.73 6.03 -8.23
CA ASN A 121 7.13 7.06 -7.39
C ASN A 121 6.69 6.57 -5.98
N SER A 122 7.16 5.42 -5.52
CA SER A 122 6.70 4.80 -4.27
C SER A 122 6.95 5.61 -3.01
N THR A 123 7.97 6.47 -3.01
CA THR A 123 8.18 7.45 -1.94
C THR A 123 7.07 8.51 -1.90
N GLY A 124 6.51 8.86 -3.06
CA GLY A 124 5.44 9.85 -3.21
C GLY A 124 4.02 9.26 -3.17
N SER A 125 3.85 7.96 -3.43
CA SER A 125 2.54 7.29 -3.51
C SER A 125 2.42 6.07 -2.59
N ASP A 126 3.08 4.96 -2.91
CA ASP A 126 2.85 3.65 -2.26
C ASP A 126 3.13 3.67 -0.76
N LEU A 127 4.29 4.18 -0.34
CA LEU A 127 4.66 4.24 1.07
C LEU A 127 3.75 5.22 1.85
N PRO A 128 3.46 6.44 1.35
CA PRO A 128 2.49 7.32 1.98
C PRO A 128 1.11 6.70 2.24
N ILE A 129 0.51 6.02 1.24
CA ILE A 129 -0.80 5.39 1.45
C ILE A 129 -0.71 4.23 2.45
N MET A 130 0.32 3.39 2.36
CA MET A 130 0.52 2.30 3.32
C MET A 130 0.66 2.79 4.76
N ILE A 131 1.36 3.92 4.97
CA ILE A 131 1.51 4.52 6.30
C ILE A 131 0.17 5.09 6.80
N GLN A 132 -0.53 5.87 5.98
CA GLN A 132 -1.80 6.48 6.38
C GLN A 132 -2.88 5.42 6.66
N ARG A 133 -2.99 4.42 5.78
CA ARG A 133 -3.93 3.32 5.95
C ARG A 133 -3.52 2.38 7.08
N GLY A 134 -2.23 2.19 7.31
CA GLY A 134 -1.73 1.49 8.48
C GLY A 134 -2.17 2.14 9.80
N ILE A 135 -2.13 3.47 9.88
CA ILE A 135 -2.64 4.22 11.04
C ILE A 135 -4.15 4.04 11.18
N ILE A 136 -4.91 4.19 10.10
CA ILE A 136 -6.39 4.05 10.11
C ILE A 136 -6.81 2.63 10.54
N LYS A 137 -6.09 1.60 10.10
CA LYS A 137 -6.36 0.20 10.43
C LYS A 137 -5.73 -0.26 11.75
N GLY A 138 -5.02 0.61 12.48
CA GLY A 138 -4.40 0.28 13.76
C GLY A 138 -3.25 -0.74 13.67
N ILE A 139 -2.54 -0.77 12.55
CA ILE A 139 -1.46 -1.74 12.31
C ILE A 139 -0.23 -1.38 13.13
N THR A 140 0.31 -2.40 13.81
CA THR A 140 1.57 -2.28 14.55
C THR A 140 2.70 -2.98 13.81
N ALA A 141 3.65 -2.22 13.25
CA ALA A 141 4.83 -2.76 12.58
C ALA A 141 6.11 -2.20 13.22
N ALA A 142 6.43 -2.65 14.43
CA ALA A 142 7.47 -2.05 15.27
C ALA A 142 8.86 -1.94 14.59
N GLY A 143 9.26 -2.96 13.83
CA GLY A 143 10.51 -2.94 13.07
C GLY A 143 10.53 -1.89 11.95
N PHE A 144 9.40 -1.68 11.27
CA PHE A 144 9.25 -0.67 10.23
C PHE A 144 9.22 0.74 10.82
N CYS A 145 8.54 0.92 11.95
CA CYS A 145 8.47 2.18 12.67
C CYS A 145 9.76 2.52 13.43
N LYS A 146 10.74 1.61 13.49
CA LYS A 146 12.01 1.86 14.15
C LYS A 146 12.77 2.94 13.41
N ARG A 147 12.97 4.07 14.10
CA ARG A 147 13.77 5.17 13.57
C ARG A 147 15.22 4.70 13.34
N PRO A 148 15.82 4.97 12.17
CA PRO A 148 17.25 4.74 11.95
C PRO A 148 18.10 5.55 12.92
N ASP A 149 19.28 5.03 13.27
CA ASP A 149 20.26 5.77 14.06
C ASP A 149 20.72 7.03 13.29
N LYS A 150 21.03 8.10 14.02
CA LYS A 150 21.60 9.33 13.44
C LYS A 150 22.98 9.04 12.82
N PRO A 151 23.46 9.81 11.82
CA PRO A 151 22.90 11.05 11.28
C PRO A 151 22.28 10.84 9.89
N TRP A 152 20.99 11.13 9.78
CA TRP A 152 20.28 11.21 8.50
C TRP A 152 20.36 12.63 7.95
#